data_AF-A0A3C0YNS5-F1
#
_entry.id   AF-A0A3C0YNS5-F1
#
_cell.length_a   1.000
_cell.length_b   1.000
_cell.length_c   1.000
_cell.angle_alpha   90.00
_cell.angle_beta   90.00
_cell.angle_gamma   90.00
#
_symmetry.space_group_name_H-M   'P 1'
#
loop_
_entity.id
_entity.type
_entity.pdbx_description
1 polymer ?
#
loop_
_entity_poly.entity_id
_entity_poly.type
_entity_poly.pdbx_seq_one_letter_code
_entity_poly.pdbx_strand_id
1 'polypeptide(L)'
;MSFVKQIIAREVIDSRGNPTIEADVLLDSGVMGRAMVPSGASTGSKEAIELRDGDAKRYFGKGVLNAVKHVNTEIAKAVVGL
;
A
#
# COMPACT_ATOMS: atom_id res chain seq x y z
N MET A 1 1.26 -9.64 22.84
CA MET A 1 2.19 -8.50 22.71
C MET A 1 1.83 -7.69 21.49
N SER A 2 2.24 -6.42 21.42
CA SER A 2 1.88 -5.50 20.34
C SER A 2 2.90 -5.46 19.19
N PHE A 3 3.89 -6.36 19.17
CA PHE A 3 4.86 -6.44 18.09
C PHE A 3 4.19 -6.80 16.76
N VAL A 4 4.67 -6.19 15.67
CA VAL A 4 4.27 -6.49 14.31
C VAL A 4 4.82 -7.85 13.92
N LYS A 5 3.93 -8.82 13.77
CA LYS A 5 4.27 -10.18 13.34
C LYS A 5 4.43 -10.26 11.82
N GLN A 6 3.53 -9.60 11.09
CA GLN A 6 3.49 -9.66 9.63
C GLN A 6 2.77 -8.44 9.06
N ILE A 7 3.21 -7.99 7.89
CA ILE A 7 2.49 -7.04 7.06
C ILE A 7 2.35 -7.62 5.65
N ILE A 8 1.17 -7.47 5.04
CA ILE A 8 0.90 -7.87 3.66
C ILE A 8 0.12 -6.76 2.97
N ALA A 9 0.59 -6.33 1.81
CA ALA A 9 -0.14 -5.42 0.93
C ALA A 9 -0.67 -6.11 -0.33
N ARG A 10 -1.74 -5.52 -0.89
CA ARG A 10 -2.39 -5.92 -2.14
C ARG A 10 -2.91 -4.70 -2.90
N GLU A 11 -3.06 -4.86 -4.21
CA GLU A 11 -3.74 -3.89 -5.07
C GLU A 11 -5.26 -4.14 -4.97
N VAL A 12 -6.02 -3.09 -4.65
CA VAL A 12 -7.49 -3.07 -4.61
C VAL A 12 -8.01 -1.92 -5.48
N ILE A 13 -9.33 -1.79 -5.63
CA ILE A 13 -9.95 -0.75 -6.48
C ILE A 13 -10.65 0.28 -5.60
N ASP A 14 -10.40 1.57 -5.86
CA ASP A 14 -11.01 2.68 -5.15
C ASP A 14 -12.44 3.02 -5.64
N SER A 15 -13.07 4.00 -4.99
CA SER A 15 -14.43 4.46 -5.31
C SER A 15 -14.59 5.06 -6.71
N ARG A 16 -13.49 5.33 -7.42
CA ARG A 16 -13.44 5.87 -8.79
C ARG A 16 -13.00 4.82 -9.82
N GLY A 17 -12.84 3.55 -9.41
CA GLY A 17 -12.41 2.48 -10.29
C GLY A 17 -10.91 2.48 -10.60
N ASN A 18 -10.08 3.25 -9.87
CA ASN A 18 -8.63 3.22 -10.05
C ASN A 18 -7.99 2.27 -9.04
N PRO A 19 -6.85 1.64 -9.39
CA PRO A 19 -6.08 0.87 -8.42
C PRO A 19 -5.64 1.73 -7.22
N THR A 20 -5.63 1.14 -6.04
CA THR A 20 -4.99 1.68 -4.84
C THR A 20 -4.45 0.53 -3.98
N ILE A 21 -3.69 0.87 -2.94
CA ILE A 21 -3.07 -0.10 -2.05
C ILE A 21 -3.89 -0.30 -0.77
N GLU A 22 -4.02 -1.54 -0.35
CA GLU A 22 -4.49 -1.95 0.97
C GLU A 22 -3.40 -2.75 1.68
N ALA A 23 -3.21 -2.52 2.98
CA ALA A 23 -2.28 -3.27 3.80
C ALA A 23 -2.96 -3.84 5.05
N ASP A 24 -2.64 -5.09 5.34
CA ASP A 24 -2.97 -5.79 6.58
C ASP A 24 -1.73 -5.86 7.46
N VAL A 25 -1.86 -5.48 8.73
CA VAL A 25 -0.84 -5.64 9.77
C VAL A 25 -1.36 -6.59 10.82
N LEU A 26 -0.68 -7.72 10.99
CA LEU A 26 -0.97 -8.72 12.01
C LEU A 26 0.03 -8.56 13.16
N LEU A 27 -0.46 -8.46 14.38
CA LEU A 27 0.36 -8.43 15.59
C LEU A 27 0.53 -9.83 16.17
N ASP A 28 1.55 -10.01 17.00
CA ASP A 28 1.78 -11.28 17.71
C ASP A 28 0.66 -11.65 18.70
N SER A 29 -0.13 -10.66 19.13
CA SER A 29 -1.37 -10.88 19.88
C SER A 29 -2.50 -11.52 19.07
N GLY A 30 -2.35 -11.62 17.74
CA GLY A 30 -3.40 -12.08 16.83
C GLY A 30 -4.35 -10.98 16.36
N VAL A 31 -4.23 -9.75 16.88
CA VAL A 31 -4.99 -8.59 16.40
C VAL A 31 -4.51 -8.22 15.00
N MET A 32 -5.46 -7.94 14.10
CA MET A 32 -5.19 -7.50 12.74
C MET A 32 -5.82 -6.13 12.49
N GLY A 33 -5.04 -5.20 11.96
CA GLY A 33 -5.50 -3.93 11.39
C GLY A 33 -5.43 -3.97 9.87
N ARG A 34 -6.42 -3.39 9.20
CA ARG A 34 -6.48 -3.24 7.75
C ARG A 34 -6.74 -1.79 7.38
N ALA A 35 -6.00 -1.27 6.42
CA ALA A 35 -6.22 0.06 5.89
C ALA A 35 -6.02 0.10 4.37
N MET A 36 -6.96 0.76 3.69
CA MET A 36 -6.86 1.13 2.29
C MET A 36 -6.49 2.61 2.19
N VAL A 37 -5.55 2.95 1.32
CA VAL A 37 -5.11 4.33 1.10
C VAL A 37 -6.01 4.99 0.04
N PRO A 38 -6.54 6.20 0.25
CA PRO A 38 -7.28 6.91 -0.78
C PRO A 38 -6.35 7.38 -1.91
N SER A 39 -6.84 7.39 -3.15
CA SER A 39 -6.07 7.91 -4.28
C SER A 39 -6.14 9.43 -4.35
N GLY A 40 -4.97 10.08 -4.39
CA GLY A 40 -4.88 11.54 -4.49
C GLY A 40 -5.37 12.05 -5.85
N ALA A 41 -6.06 13.19 -5.87
CA ALA A 41 -6.31 13.95 -7.10
C ALA A 41 -5.37 15.17 -7.24
N SER A 42 -4.72 15.56 -6.13
CA SER A 42 -3.83 16.72 -6.06
C SER A 42 -2.53 16.45 -6.80
N THR A 43 -2.00 17.50 -7.44
CA THR A 43 -0.72 17.49 -8.19
C THR A 43 0.28 18.50 -7.60
N GLY A 44 0.10 18.87 -6.33
CA GLY A 44 0.99 19.81 -5.64
C GLY A 44 2.43 19.29 -5.58
N SER A 45 3.40 20.12 -5.97
CA SER A 45 4.82 19.75 -6.02
C SER A 45 5.52 19.67 -4.65
N LYS A 46 4.83 20.05 -3.57
CA LYS A 46 5.32 20.01 -2.19
C LYS A 46 4.53 19.05 -1.30
N GLU A 47 3.85 18.09 -1.91
CA GLU A 47 3.07 17.06 -1.22
C GLU A 47 3.80 15.72 -1.27
N ALA A 48 3.40 14.79 -0.39
CA ALA A 48 3.82 13.41 -0.52
C ALA A 48 3.19 12.82 -1.80
N ILE A 49 4.02 12.28 -2.68
CA ILE A 49 3.59 11.77 -3.98
C ILE A 49 3.40 10.27 -3.88
N GLU A 50 2.22 9.78 -4.27
CA GLU A 50 1.94 8.35 -4.37
C GLU A 50 2.74 7.68 -5.50
N LEU A 51 3.13 6.42 -5.28
CA LEU A 51 3.86 5.65 -6.29
C LEU A 51 2.89 4.93 -7.23
N ARG A 52 2.91 5.32 -8.51
CA ARG A 52 2.17 4.69 -9.61
C ARG A 52 3.10 3.90 -10.53
N ASP A 53 2.59 2.86 -11.16
CA ASP A 53 3.36 1.96 -12.01
C ASP A 53 3.73 2.58 -13.37
N GLY A 54 2.91 3.48 -13.90
CA GLY A 54 3.14 4.13 -15.20
C GLY A 54 2.98 3.21 -16.41
N ASP A 55 2.63 1.93 -16.23
CA ASP A 55 2.36 1.00 -17.33
C ASP A 55 1.01 1.31 -17.99
N ALA A 56 1.05 1.96 -19.17
CA ALA A 56 -0.14 2.33 -19.92
C ALA A 56 -1.07 1.15 -20.27
N LYS A 57 -0.55 -0.08 -20.32
CA LYS A 57 -1.35 -1.29 -20.61
C LYS A 57 -2.21 -1.73 -19.41
N ARG A 58 -1.89 -1.25 -18.20
CA ARG A 58 -2.60 -1.58 -16.96
C ARG A 58 -3.23 -0.34 -16.35
N TYR A 59 -4.56 -0.32 -16.31
CA TYR A 59 -5.31 0.78 -15.69
C TYR A 59 -4.84 2.17 -16.18
N PHE A 60 -4.45 2.29 -17.45
CA PHE A 60 -3.93 3.53 -18.04
C PHE A 60 -2.74 4.13 -17.28
N GLY A 61 -1.84 3.29 -16.75
CA GLY A 61 -0.66 3.73 -15.98
C GLY A 61 -0.90 3.93 -14.49
N LYS A 62 -2.13 3.72 -14.01
CA LYS A 62 -2.52 3.98 -12.61
C LYS A 62 -2.35 2.78 -11.67
N GLY A 63 -1.76 1.67 -12.14
CA GLY A 63 -1.40 0.53 -11.29
C GLY A 63 -0.54 0.93 -10.10
N VAL A 64 -0.55 0.13 -9.05
CA VAL A 64 0.20 0.36 -7.79
C VAL A 64 1.01 -0.87 -7.35
N LEU A 65 1.35 -1.77 -8.26
CA LEU A 65 2.10 -2.98 -7.93
C LEU A 65 3.49 -2.69 -7.38
N ASN A 66 4.15 -1.61 -7.83
CA ASN A 66 5.43 -1.21 -7.27
C ASN A 66 5.29 -0.77 -5.80
N ALA A 67 4.21 -0.05 -5.46
CA ALA A 67 3.92 0.32 -4.07
C ALA A 67 3.63 -0.93 -3.22
N VAL A 68 2.83 -1.86 -3.74
CA VAL A 68 2.55 -3.15 -3.08
C VAL A 68 3.83 -3.94 -2.83
N LYS A 69 4.73 -3.98 -3.82
CA LYS A 69 6.03 -4.64 -3.70
C LYS A 69 6.87 -4.01 -2.58
N HIS A 70 6.97 -2.68 -2.53
CA HIS A 70 7.74 -2.00 -1.48
C HIS A 70 7.21 -2.30 -0.07
N VAL A 71 5.88 -2.38 0.11
CA VAL A 71 5.31 -2.79 1.40
C VAL A 71 5.69 -4.22 1.75
N ASN A 72 5.53 -5.15 0.80
CA ASN A 72 5.80 -6.57 1.00
C ASN A 72 7.29 -6.93 1.11
N THR A 73 8.21 -6.01 0.79
CA THR A 73 9.66 -6.25 0.86
C THR A 73 10.35 -5.29 1.84
N GLU A 74 10.66 -4.08 1.40
CA GLU A 74 11.51 -3.14 2.12
C GLU A 74 10.89 -2.71 3.44
N ILE A 75 9.61 -2.34 3.42
CA ILE A 75 8.89 -1.90 4.62
C ILE A 75 8.67 -3.08 5.56
N ALA A 76 8.22 -4.24 5.05
CA ALA A 76 8.06 -5.45 5.86
C ALA A 76 9.34 -5.80 6.62
N LYS A 77 10.50 -5.76 5.94
CA LYS A 77 11.80 -6.02 6.56
C LYS A 77 12.15 -5.00 7.66
N ALA A 78 11.73 -3.75 7.51
CA ALA A 78 12.03 -2.69 8.46
C ALA A 78 11.12 -2.70 9.69
N VAL A 79 9.87 -3.18 9.57
CA VAL A 79 8.85 -3.05 10.63
C VAL A 79 8.49 -4.33 11.35
N VAL A 80 8.70 -5.51 10.75
CA VAL A 80 8.42 -6.78 11.43
C VAL A 80 9.33 -6.92 12.64
N GLY A 81 8.73 -7.17 13.81
CA GLY A 81 9.40 -7.26 15.10
C GLY A 81 9.46 -5.95 15.91
N LEU A 82 9.06 -4.81 15.33
CA LEU A 82 8.79 -3.57 16.08
C LEU A 82 7.48 -3.68 16.86
#